data_AF-A0A9D7HWG0-F1
#
_entry.id   AF-A0A9D7HWG0-F1
#
_cell.length_a   1.000
_cell.length_b   1.000
_cell.length_c   1.000
_cell.angle_alpha   90.00
_cell.angle_beta   90.00
_cell.angle_gamma   90.00
#
_symmetry.space_group_name_H-M   'P 1'
#
loop_
_entity.id
_entity.type
_entity.pdbx_description
1 polymer ?
#
loop_
_entity_poly.entity_id
_entity_poly.type
_entity_poly.pdbx_seq_one_letter_code
_entity_poly.pdbx_strand_id
1 'polypeptide(L)'
;MNEKRSITELAATKFASLVSEWKFREPLIQEEKWMTRLSFLHDIGIAIEIEIDWRELEVFVLLVRLEHGSLPGGYYVSNGRVCRKHLVNVLREQGWIALNRRERRRKSASRTLEAFEESIERARTLVLDHVAQIVSRADVIFGAGE
;
A
#
# COMPACT_ATOMS: atom_id res chain seq x y z
N MET A 1 -4.75 12.59 -19.75
CA MET A 1 -3.67 11.58 -19.91
C MET A 1 -2.39 12.00 -19.18
N ASN A 2 -2.04 13.30 -19.14
CA ASN A 2 -0.85 13.79 -18.43
C ASN A 2 -0.93 13.71 -16.89
N GLU A 3 -2.11 13.95 -16.32
CA GLU A 3 -2.29 13.98 -14.85
C GLU A 3 -2.06 12.62 -14.18
N LYS A 4 -2.57 11.53 -14.79
CA LYS A 4 -2.37 10.18 -14.25
C LYS A 4 -0.89 9.86 -14.13
N ARG A 5 -0.13 10.12 -15.20
CA ARG A 5 1.31 9.91 -15.23
C ARG A 5 2.03 10.76 -14.18
N SER A 6 1.71 12.05 -14.10
CA SER A 6 2.30 12.94 -13.09
C SER A 6 2.05 12.47 -11.66
N ILE A 7 0.84 11.96 -11.37
CA ILE A 7 0.48 11.47 -10.04
C ILE A 7 1.17 10.12 -9.73
N THR A 8 1.27 9.23 -10.72
CA THR A 8 2.04 7.99 -10.58
C THR A 8 3.52 8.28 -10.30
N GLU A 9 4.13 9.22 -11.04
CA GLU A 9 5.52 9.66 -10.83
C GLU A 9 5.70 10.33 -9.46
N LEU A 10 4.74 11.14 -9.03
CA LEU A 10 4.72 11.72 -7.69
C LEU A 10 4.69 10.63 -6.62
N ALA A 11 3.81 9.64 -6.74
CA ALA A 11 3.73 8.53 -5.80
C ALA A 11 5.05 7.74 -5.77
N ALA A 12 5.60 7.36 -6.93
CA ALA A 12 6.89 6.66 -7.00
C ALA A 12 8.00 7.45 -6.29
N THR A 13 8.07 8.77 -6.52
CA THR A 13 9.04 9.65 -5.87
C THR A 13 8.85 9.72 -4.36
N LYS A 14 7.60 9.89 -3.91
CA LYS A 14 7.24 10.02 -2.49
C LYS A 14 7.56 8.76 -1.69
N PHE A 15 7.50 7.59 -2.32
CA PHE A 15 7.78 6.29 -1.72
C PHE A 15 9.18 5.75 -2.04
N ALA A 16 10.06 6.54 -2.69
CA ALA A 16 11.41 6.10 -3.06
C ALA A 16 12.28 5.66 -1.86
N SER A 17 12.00 6.17 -0.65
CA SER A 17 12.66 5.73 0.58
C SER A 17 12.44 4.25 0.89
N LEU A 18 11.36 3.63 0.43
CA LEU A 18 11.16 2.18 0.54
C LEU A 18 12.31 1.41 -0.12
N VAL A 19 12.79 1.92 -1.26
CA VAL A 19 13.93 1.32 -1.98
C VAL A 19 15.23 1.66 -1.28
N SER A 20 15.52 2.94 -1.10
CA SER A 20 16.85 3.40 -0.66
C SER A 20 17.17 3.09 0.80
N GLU A 21 16.16 3.04 1.67
CA GLU A 21 16.35 2.86 3.12
C GLU A 21 15.85 1.50 3.61
N TRP A 22 14.74 1.02 3.04
CA TRP A 22 14.05 -0.21 3.49
C TRP A 22 14.30 -1.41 2.59
N LYS A 23 15.19 -1.30 1.61
CA LYS A 23 15.64 -2.40 0.72
C LYS A 23 14.51 -3.11 -0.02
N PHE A 24 13.39 -2.42 -0.23
CA PHE A 24 12.42 -2.86 -1.22
C PHE A 24 13.03 -2.71 -2.62
N ARG A 25 12.50 -3.48 -3.58
CA ARG A 25 12.83 -3.32 -4.99
C ARG A 25 12.10 -2.11 -5.56
N GLU A 26 12.61 -1.58 -6.67
CA GLU A 26 11.91 -0.59 -7.49
C GLU A 26 10.47 -1.04 -7.79
N PRO A 27 9.49 -0.13 -7.80
CA PRO A 27 8.09 -0.50 -7.87
C PRO A 27 7.76 -1.12 -9.22
N LEU A 28 7.02 -2.22 -9.19
CA LEU A 28 6.32 -2.71 -10.37
C LEU A 28 5.07 -1.84 -10.55
N ILE A 29 4.99 -1.12 -11.67
CA ILE A 29 3.86 -0.24 -11.98
C ILE A 29 2.88 -0.98 -12.88
N GLN A 30 1.64 -1.11 -12.42
CA GLN A 30 0.53 -1.69 -13.18
C GLN A 30 -0.55 -0.64 -13.39
N GLU A 31 -0.84 -0.33 -14.65
CA GLU A 31 -1.89 0.61 -15.01
C GLU A 31 -3.14 -0.14 -15.46
N GLU A 32 -4.26 0.13 -14.80
CA GLU A 32 -5.57 -0.38 -15.14
C GLU A 32 -6.51 0.80 -15.48
N LYS A 33 -7.69 0.48 -16.03
CA LYS A 33 -8.66 1.51 -16.47
C LYS A 33 -9.00 2.50 -15.34
N TRP A 34 -9.15 1.99 -14.13
CA TRP A 34 -9.67 2.72 -12.98
C TRP A 34 -8.66 2.90 -11.84
N MET A 35 -7.49 2.28 -11.94
CA MET A 35 -6.47 2.30 -10.90
C MET A 35 -5.07 2.30 -11.49
N THR A 36 -4.10 2.86 -10.78
CA THR A 36 -2.69 2.55 -10.98
C THR A 36 -2.13 1.97 -9.68
N ARG A 37 -1.41 0.86 -9.77
CA ARG A 37 -0.81 0.17 -8.61
C ARG A 37 0.71 0.22 -8.71
N LEU A 38 1.36 0.60 -7.61
CA LEU A 38 2.82 0.51 -7.46
C LEU A 38 3.11 -0.56 -6.41
N SER A 39 3.73 -1.66 -6.83
CA SER A 39 4.08 -2.78 -5.94
C SER A 39 5.57 -2.75 -5.60
N PHE A 40 5.89 -2.43 -4.35
CA PHE A 40 7.25 -2.48 -3.81
C PHE A 40 7.45 -3.85 -3.15
N LEU A 41 8.33 -4.67 -3.70
CA LEU A 41 8.58 -6.04 -3.22
C LEU A 41 9.80 -6.08 -2.31
N HIS A 42 9.73 -6.82 -1.20
CA HIS A 42 10.86 -7.07 -0.31
C HIS A 42 11.22 -8.55 -0.31
N ASP A 43 12.52 -8.85 -0.26
CA ASP A 43 13.06 -10.21 -0.30
C ASP A 43 12.63 -11.11 0.87
N ILE A 44 12.06 -10.55 1.95
CA ILE A 44 11.56 -11.33 3.09
C ILE A 44 10.15 -11.92 2.85
N GLY A 45 9.63 -11.82 1.63
CA GLY A 45 8.34 -12.41 1.26
C GLY A 45 7.12 -11.51 1.49
N ILE A 46 7.32 -10.20 1.61
CA ILE A 46 6.25 -9.20 1.71
C ILE A 46 6.37 -8.13 0.62
N ALA A 47 5.26 -7.55 0.20
CA ALA A 47 5.22 -6.34 -0.59
C ALA A 47 4.28 -5.29 0.02
N ILE A 48 4.54 -4.03 -0.33
CA ILE A 48 3.66 -2.90 -0.08
C ILE A 48 3.12 -2.44 -1.44
N GLU A 49 1.80 -2.44 -1.59
CA GLU A 49 1.13 -1.93 -2.79
C GLU A 49 0.50 -0.58 -2.48
N ILE A 50 0.81 0.42 -3.30
CA ILE A 50 0.16 1.73 -3.32
C ILE A 50 -0.85 1.72 -4.47
N GLU A 51 -2.13 1.67 -4.15
CA GLU A 51 -3.23 1.65 -5.11
C GLU A 51 -3.83 3.05 -5.24
N ILE A 52 -3.64 3.65 -6.40
CA ILE A 52 -4.15 4.96 -6.78
C ILE A 52 -5.49 4.73 -7.51
N ASP A 53 -6.62 4.93 -6.82
CA ASP A 53 -7.95 4.79 -7.43
C ASP A 53 -8.37 6.11 -8.11
N TRP A 54 -8.45 6.08 -9.44
CA TRP A 54 -8.78 7.25 -10.25
C TRP A 54 -10.27 7.61 -10.24
N ARG A 55 -11.15 6.71 -9.78
CA ARG A 55 -12.60 6.95 -9.71
C ARG A 55 -12.97 7.65 -8.42
N GLU A 56 -12.41 7.19 -7.32
CA GLU A 56 -12.66 7.75 -5.98
C GLU A 56 -11.68 8.88 -5.64
N LEU A 57 -10.60 9.03 -6.42
CA LEU A 57 -9.48 9.94 -6.11
C LEU A 57 -8.97 9.69 -4.69
N GLU A 58 -8.76 8.41 -4.38
CA GLU A 58 -8.27 7.93 -3.10
C GLU A 58 -7.06 7.01 -3.29
N VAL A 59 -6.17 7.00 -2.30
CA VAL A 59 -5.00 6.13 -2.28
C VAL A 59 -5.17 5.10 -1.18
N PHE A 60 -5.09 3.82 -1.55
CA PHE A 60 -5.10 2.70 -0.63
C PHE A 60 -3.70 2.11 -0.50
N VAL A 61 -3.40 1.59 0.67
CA VAL A 61 -2.16 0.86 0.92
C VAL A 61 -2.49 -0.54 1.33
N LEU A 62 -1.98 -1.52 0.58
CA LEU A 62 -2.09 -2.93 0.89
C LEU A 62 -0.74 -3.49 1.28
N LEU A 63 -0.74 -4.38 2.27
CA LEU A 63 0.33 -5.32 2.52
C LEU A 63 0.02 -6.60 1.77
N VAL A 64 1.04 -7.22 1.18
CA VAL A 64 0.89 -8.41 0.35
C VAL A 64 1.88 -9.49 0.77
N ARG A 65 1.42 -10.72 0.98
CA ARG A 65 2.30 -11.88 1.10
C ARG A 65 2.71 -12.35 -0.29
N LEU A 66 4.02 -12.42 -0.53
CA LEU A 66 4.57 -12.91 -1.78
C LEU A 66 4.52 -14.44 -1.85
N GLU A 67 4.38 -14.96 -3.07
CA GLU A 67 4.48 -16.38 -3.38
C GLU A 67 5.76 -16.58 -4.17
N HIS A 68 6.73 -17.29 -3.59
CA HIS A 68 8.04 -17.53 -4.21
C HIS A 68 8.73 -16.24 -4.71
N GLY A 69 8.66 -15.17 -3.90
CA GLY A 69 9.27 -13.87 -4.21
C GLY A 69 8.54 -13.05 -5.28
N SER A 70 7.36 -13.51 -5.72
CA SER A 70 6.51 -12.85 -6.71
C SER A 70 5.16 -12.46 -6.12
N LEU A 71 4.44 -11.55 -6.79
CA LEU A 71 3.07 -11.21 -6.41
C LEU A 71 2.17 -12.45 -6.54
N PRO A 72 1.21 -12.65 -5.62
CA PRO A 72 0.33 -13.81 -5.63
C PRO A 72 -0.65 -13.76 -6.81
N GLY A 73 -1.07 -14.93 -7.29
CA GLY A 73 -1.97 -15.03 -8.46
C GLY A 73 -3.39 -14.51 -8.20
N GLY A 74 -3.88 -14.61 -6.97
CA GLY A 74 -5.18 -14.07 -6.57
C GLY A 74 -5.08 -12.66 -5.95
N TYR A 75 -6.20 -11.92 -5.93
CA TYR A 75 -6.22 -10.55 -5.40
C TYR A 75 -6.19 -10.54 -3.87
N TYR A 76 -7.26 -10.92 -3.16
CA TYR A 76 -7.25 -11.00 -1.68
C TYR A 76 -6.88 -12.37 -1.14
N VAL A 77 -7.15 -13.42 -1.90
CA VAL A 77 -6.93 -14.82 -1.53
C VAL A 77 -6.21 -15.50 -2.68
N SER A 78 -5.14 -16.22 -2.36
CA SER A 78 -4.39 -17.05 -3.29
C SER A 78 -4.12 -18.39 -2.61
N ASN A 79 -4.29 -19.49 -3.33
CA ASN A 79 -4.12 -20.85 -2.81
C ASN A 79 -4.89 -21.10 -1.49
N GLY A 80 -6.12 -20.58 -1.39
CA GLY A 80 -6.97 -20.74 -0.21
C GLY A 80 -6.57 -19.91 1.03
N ARG A 81 -5.52 -19.09 0.93
CA ARG A 81 -5.02 -18.25 2.05
C ARG A 81 -5.10 -16.77 1.70
N VAL A 82 -5.37 -15.91 2.69
CA VAL A 82 -5.36 -14.44 2.50
C VAL A 82 -3.95 -13.98 2.12
N CYS A 83 -3.83 -13.23 1.03
CA CYS A 83 -2.55 -12.75 0.50
C CYS A 83 -2.45 -11.21 0.45
N ARG A 84 -3.55 -10.47 0.58
CA ARG A 84 -3.55 -9.00 0.70
C ARG A 84 -4.35 -8.52 1.89
N LYS A 85 -3.85 -7.52 2.60
CA LYS A 85 -4.56 -6.84 3.70
C LYS A 85 -4.38 -5.33 3.61
N HIS A 86 -5.43 -4.57 3.88
CA HIS A 86 -5.32 -3.11 4.00
C HIS A 86 -4.42 -2.75 5.18
N LEU A 87 -3.42 -1.89 4.95
CA LEU A 87 -2.44 -1.50 5.97
C LEU A 87 -3.13 -0.99 7.24
N VAL A 88 -4.10 -0.08 7.09
CA VAL A 88 -4.85 0.48 8.23
C VAL A 88 -5.49 -0.61 9.09
N ASN A 89 -6.02 -1.67 8.48
CA ASN A 89 -6.63 -2.78 9.23
C ASN A 89 -5.56 -3.58 9.97
N VAL A 90 -4.42 -3.87 9.33
CA VAL A 90 -3.28 -4.54 9.97
C VAL A 90 -2.78 -3.74 11.17
N LEU A 91 -2.55 -2.43 11.00
CA LEU A 91 -2.08 -1.56 12.09
C LEU A 91 -3.03 -1.57 13.29
N ARG A 92 -4.34 -1.59 13.04
CA ARG A 92 -5.37 -1.70 14.08
C ARG A 92 -5.40 -3.06 14.75
N GLU A 93 -5.36 -4.14 13.96
CA GLU A 93 -5.34 -5.53 14.45
C GLU A 93 -4.11 -5.80 15.32
N GLN A 94 -2.96 -5.20 14.97
CA GLN A 94 -1.72 -5.31 15.74
C GLN A 94 -1.64 -4.32 16.92
N GLY A 95 -2.62 -3.42 17.08
CA GLY A 95 -2.65 -2.41 18.13
C GLY A 95 -1.61 -1.29 17.97
N TRP A 96 -1.06 -1.07 16.77
CA TRP A 96 -0.06 -0.03 16.51
C TRP A 96 -0.68 1.36 16.33
N ILE A 97 -1.96 1.41 15.96
CA ILE A 97 -2.76 2.63 15.94
C ILE A 97 -4.07 2.43 16.71
N ALA A 98 -4.62 3.51 17.25
CA ALA A 98 -5.86 3.47 18.00
C ALA A 98 -7.04 3.02 17.12
N LEU A 99 -7.98 2.27 17.71
CA LEU A 99 -9.28 1.91 17.12
C LEU A 99 -10.23 3.12 17.10
N ASN A 100 -9.85 4.20 16.42
CA ASN A 100 -10.75 5.34 16.26
C ASN A 100 -11.78 5.00 15.18
N ARG A 101 -12.97 4.53 15.61
CA ARG A 101 -14.15 4.29 14.74
C ARG A 101 -14.61 5.54 13.93
N ARG A 102 -14.07 6.72 14.23
CA ARG A 102 -14.49 8.02 13.71
C ARG A 102 -13.74 8.53 12.47
N GLU A 103 -12.71 7.85 11.99
CA GLU A 103 -12.12 8.20 10.68
C GLU A 103 -12.97 7.68 9.50
N ARG A 104 -14.24 7.36 9.73
CA ARG A 104 -15.22 7.19 8.66
C ARG A 104 -15.38 8.52 7.93
N ARG A 105 -14.74 8.58 6.75
CA ARG A 105 -15.04 9.49 5.66
C ARG A 105 -14.97 10.98 6.06
N ARG A 106 -13.76 11.55 6.06
CA ARG A 106 -13.65 12.79 5.28
C ARG A 106 -13.84 12.37 3.82
N LYS A 107 -15.09 12.32 3.35
CA LYS A 107 -15.34 12.48 1.91
C LYS A 107 -14.55 13.74 1.57
N SER A 108 -13.48 13.64 0.79
CA SER A 108 -12.90 14.85 0.22
C SER A 108 -14.05 15.51 -0.52
N ALA A 109 -14.54 16.63 0.02
CA ALA A 109 -15.64 17.37 -0.58
C ALA A 109 -15.18 18.07 -1.87
N SER A 110 -13.91 17.86 -2.25
CA SER A 110 -13.24 18.40 -3.42
C SER A 110 -12.55 17.27 -4.17
N ARG A 111 -13.00 17.00 -5.40
CA ARG A 111 -12.32 16.13 -6.38
C ARG A 111 -11.18 16.91 -7.05
N THR A 112 -10.23 17.41 -6.26
CA THR A 112 -9.08 18.18 -6.76
C THR A 112 -7.80 17.36 -6.72
N LEU A 113 -6.85 17.75 -7.57
CA LEU A 113 -5.50 17.18 -7.59
C LEU A 113 -4.83 17.31 -6.22
N GLU A 114 -4.93 18.47 -5.58
CA GLU A 114 -4.40 18.72 -4.23
C GLU A 114 -4.91 17.72 -3.19
N ALA A 115 -6.22 17.44 -3.18
CA ALA A 115 -6.78 16.45 -2.24
C ALA A 115 -6.21 15.05 -2.46
N PHE A 116 -5.79 14.75 -3.69
CA PHE A 116 -5.17 13.49 -4.06
C PHE A 116 -3.70 13.41 -3.67
N GLU A 117 -2.95 14.50 -3.86
CA GLU A 117 -1.58 14.64 -3.35
C GLU A 117 -1.54 14.51 -1.82
N GLU A 118 -2.48 15.14 -1.11
CA GLU A 118 -2.63 14.94 0.33
C GLU A 118 -2.93 13.48 0.69
N SER A 119 -3.70 12.77 -0.14
CA SER A 119 -3.96 11.34 0.07
C SER A 119 -2.69 10.51 -0.08
N ILE A 120 -1.84 10.83 -1.05
CA ILE A 120 -0.52 10.21 -1.22
C ILE A 120 0.36 10.51 0.00
N GLU A 121 0.40 11.74 0.48
CA GLU A 121 1.24 12.11 1.63
C GLU A 121 0.77 11.43 2.93
N ARG A 122 -0.55 11.32 3.15
CA ARG A 122 -1.10 10.55 4.28
C ARG A 122 -0.73 9.07 4.20
N ALA A 123 -0.88 8.46 3.02
CA ALA A 123 -0.49 7.08 2.79
C ALA A 123 1.01 6.87 3.03
N ARG A 124 1.85 7.80 2.54
CA ARG A 124 3.30 7.81 2.74
C ARG A 124 3.66 7.84 4.21
N THR A 125 3.11 8.81 4.94
CA THR A 125 3.35 8.96 6.38
C THR A 125 3.01 7.67 7.12
N LEU A 126 1.82 7.12 6.86
CA LEU A 126 1.38 5.88 7.49
C LEU A 126 2.30 4.69 7.20
N VAL A 127 2.81 4.58 5.97
CA VAL A 127 3.77 3.53 5.62
C VAL A 127 5.09 3.75 6.34
N LEU A 128 5.68 4.96 6.25
CA LEU A 128 7.02 5.21 6.77
C LEU A 128 7.08 5.20 8.30
N ASP A 129 6.01 5.58 8.99
CA ASP A 129 5.92 5.49 10.45
C ASP A 129 5.90 4.04 10.97
N HIS A 130 5.53 3.09 10.10
CA HIS A 130 5.29 1.69 10.48
C HIS A 130 6.07 0.65 9.68
N VAL A 131 6.86 1.05 8.69
CA VAL A 131 7.58 0.12 7.80
C VAL A 131 8.57 -0.78 8.56
N ALA A 132 9.20 -0.27 9.63
CA ALA A 132 10.06 -1.08 10.49
C ALA A 132 9.29 -2.25 11.13
N GLN A 133 8.10 -1.97 11.66
CA GLN A 133 7.22 -2.96 12.27
C GLN A 133 6.64 -3.92 11.22
N ILE A 134 6.29 -3.41 10.02
CA ILE A 134 5.81 -4.23 8.91
C ILE A 134 6.86 -5.25 8.49
N VAL A 135 8.11 -4.81 8.30
CA VAL A 135 9.24 -5.67 7.87
C VAL A 135 9.59 -6.67 8.97
N SER A 136 9.70 -6.23 10.23
CA SER A 136 10.09 -7.12 11.35
C SER A 136 9.02 -8.13 11.77
N ARG A 137 7.75 -7.94 11.37
CA ARG A 137 6.62 -8.79 11.78
C ARG A 137 5.82 -9.34 10.58
N ALA A 138 6.46 -9.44 9.42
CA ALA A 138 5.82 -9.90 8.19
C ALA A 138 5.17 -11.29 8.34
N ASP A 139 5.81 -12.19 9.08
CA ASP A 139 5.32 -13.52 9.46
C ASP A 139 4.06 -13.46 10.34
N VAL A 140 4.01 -12.54 11.31
CA VAL A 140 2.85 -12.38 12.20
C VAL A 140 1.65 -11.79 11.44
N ILE A 141 1.88 -10.84 10.52
CA ILE A 141 0.81 -10.13 9.78
C ILE A 141 -0.04 -11.12 8.96
N PHE A 142 0.58 -12.11 8.35
CA PHE A 142 -0.10 -13.11 7.51
C PHE A 142 -0.26 -14.48 8.18
N GLY A 143 0.20 -14.63 9.43
CA GLY A 143 0.34 -15.90 10.12
C GLY A 143 1.59 -16.65 9.65
N ALA A 144 2.24 -17.37 10.58
CA ALA A 144 3.35 -18.23 10.24
C ALA A 144 2.91 -19.19 9.12
N GLY A 145 3.70 -19.26 8.05
CA GLY A 145 3.47 -20.22 6.98
C GLY A 145 3.68 -21.62 7.54
N GLU A 146 2.58 -22.38 7.69
CA GLU A 146 2.64 -23.84 7.64
C GLU A 146 3.13 -24.28 6.25
#